data_AF-A0A4Y9Q2N9-F1
#
_entry.id   AF-A0A4Y9Q2N9-F1
#
_cell.length_a   1.000
_cell.length_b   1.000
_cell.length_c   1.000
_cell.angle_alpha   90.00
_cell.angle_beta   90.00
_cell.angle_gamma   90.00
#
_symmetry.space_group_name_H-M   'P 1'
#
loop_
_entity.id
_entity.type
_entity.pdbx_description
1 polymer ?
#
loop_
_entity_poly.entity_id
_entity_poly.type
_entity_poly.pdbx_seq_one_letter_code
_entity_poly.pdbx_strand_id
1 'polypeptide(L)'
;MTARRVRVGVLGFFHESNTFAPGAIRLEDVEPRALTGARILDEHADADTAVSGLLAGAARHGWEAVPLTYIEFVPSAPLDAAAAAEVIARLREAVTEHGPFDALLVALHGAAVSTAEPDLDGAVLDALRAAAGSETLIAAVLDLHANVSPRMAAAADVLVGYRTNPHVDAKDRGQEAADIVARALAEGMRPRCELVTVPAVMGILAQATAAEPWARFARAADEARGLPGILSVSLFQGFPWADVPEMGMSVLVVAPLGDPTARDSAERLAEVMWAGRDGFRSDPAAPAAALADAPADATTLLLDVGDNIGAGGTGARTHLLRHAIATGRRSVVGIVCDRGAAARAHQAGVGAAVELAVGDPALSVRGTVTAISDGRYEDPGPTHVGHRYFDAGPSAALALDGGQTLVLCSRAILPSSAQQLLSLGVDPRAHEIVIAKGVHSPVAGYRAYVDRIAYADTPGATANDFSALDYRHRRRPLFPLETEHDRAGSPRPAIDNERSLRP
;
A
#
# COMPACT_ATOMS: atom_id res chain seq x y z
N MET A 1 -40.34 22.28 6.02
CA MET A 1 -39.66 21.03 6.40
C MET A 1 -38.21 21.18 5.98
N THR A 2 -37.29 21.35 6.93
CA THR A 2 -35.85 21.32 6.62
C THR A 2 -35.50 19.92 6.11
N ALA A 3 -34.89 19.82 4.94
CA ALA A 3 -34.45 18.53 4.41
C ALA A 3 -33.59 17.80 5.44
N ARG A 4 -33.81 16.50 5.62
CA ARG A 4 -32.98 15.68 6.52
C ARG A 4 -31.53 15.78 6.04
N ARG A 5 -30.61 16.13 6.94
CA ARG A 5 -29.17 16.16 6.62
C ARG A 5 -28.70 14.73 6.36
N VAL A 6 -27.98 14.54 5.25
CA VAL A 6 -27.33 13.27 4.91
C VAL A 6 -26.26 12.97 5.95
N ARG A 7 -26.24 11.73 6.44
CA ARG A 7 -25.34 11.27 7.50
C ARG A 7 -24.51 10.10 7.01
N VAL A 8 -23.19 10.20 7.10
CA VAL A 8 -22.26 9.18 6.58
C VAL A 8 -21.31 8.68 7.65
N GLY A 9 -21.08 7.36 7.69
CA GLY A 9 -20.05 6.76 8.54
C GLY A 9 -18.70 6.75 7.80
N VAL A 10 -17.64 7.22 8.44
CA VAL A 10 -16.27 7.16 7.89
C VAL A 10 -15.45 6.17 8.72
N LEU A 11 -14.93 5.14 8.06
CA LEU A 11 -14.24 4.02 8.71
C LEU A 11 -13.25 3.35 7.76
N GLY A 12 -12.49 2.38 8.25
CA GLY A 12 -11.64 1.61 7.35
C GLY A 12 -10.71 0.62 8.02
N PHE A 13 -10.07 -0.17 7.17
CA PHE A 13 -9.02 -1.10 7.54
C PHE A 13 -7.97 -1.11 6.44
N PHE A 14 -6.75 -0.73 6.79
CA PHE A 14 -5.67 -0.59 5.82
C PHE A 14 -4.52 -1.51 6.21
N HIS A 15 -4.32 -2.55 5.40
CA HIS A 15 -3.18 -3.45 5.52
C HIS A 15 -2.88 -4.11 4.18
N GLU A 16 -1.59 -4.22 3.85
CA GLU A 16 -1.11 -4.98 2.71
C GLU A 16 -0.35 -6.21 3.23
N SER A 17 -0.86 -7.40 2.91
CA SER A 17 -0.33 -8.65 3.47
C SER A 17 0.61 -9.36 2.52
N ASN A 18 1.87 -9.45 2.90
CA ASN A 18 2.83 -10.33 2.24
C ASN A 18 2.75 -11.73 2.88
N THR A 19 2.17 -12.69 2.17
CA THR A 19 2.02 -14.09 2.63
C THR A 19 3.34 -14.84 2.73
N PHE A 20 4.43 -14.29 2.19
CA PHE A 20 5.78 -14.81 2.30
C PHE A 20 6.60 -14.12 3.41
N ALA A 21 6.09 -13.03 3.98
CA ALA A 21 6.74 -12.36 5.10
C ALA A 21 6.63 -13.21 6.39
N PRO A 22 7.67 -13.21 7.23
CA PRO A 22 7.67 -14.01 8.44
C PRO A 22 6.73 -13.43 9.52
N GLY A 23 6.15 -14.32 10.33
CA GLY A 23 5.33 -13.93 11.48
C GLY A 23 3.84 -13.84 11.12
N ALA A 24 3.09 -13.15 11.98
CA ALA A 24 1.68 -12.84 11.80
C ALA A 24 1.33 -11.64 12.68
N ILE A 25 0.40 -10.80 12.24
CA ILE A 25 -0.24 -9.80 13.10
C ILE A 25 -1.18 -10.53 14.07
N ARG A 26 -1.03 -10.27 15.36
CA ARG A 26 -1.75 -10.94 16.45
C ARG A 26 -2.85 -10.05 17.00
N LEU A 27 -3.73 -10.65 17.80
CA LEU A 27 -4.83 -9.94 18.45
C LEU A 27 -4.34 -8.74 19.28
N GLU A 28 -3.23 -8.90 20.01
CA GLU A 28 -2.62 -7.82 20.80
C GLU A 28 -2.10 -6.64 19.97
N ASP A 29 -1.89 -6.82 18.66
CA ASP A 29 -1.43 -5.77 17.76
C ASP A 29 -2.58 -4.87 17.26
N VAL A 30 -3.85 -5.29 17.41
CA VAL A 30 -5.01 -4.57 16.88
C VAL A 30 -5.30 -3.28 17.64
N GLU A 31 -5.42 -3.34 18.97
CA GLU A 31 -5.76 -2.18 19.80
C GLU A 31 -4.78 -0.99 19.61
N PRO A 32 -3.44 -1.19 19.62
CA PRO A 32 -2.49 -0.10 19.42
C PRO A 32 -2.61 0.60 18.05
N ARG A 33 -3.24 -0.05 17.07
CA ARG A 33 -3.39 0.40 15.69
C ARG A 33 -4.78 0.95 15.38
N ALA A 34 -5.71 0.84 16.32
CA ALA A 34 -7.06 1.36 16.16
C ALA A 34 -7.13 2.85 16.51
N LEU A 35 -7.70 3.64 15.60
CA LEU A 35 -8.11 5.02 15.79
C LEU A 35 -9.64 5.07 15.83
N THR A 36 -10.19 5.84 16.76
CA THR A 36 -11.64 6.02 16.92
C THR A 36 -11.99 7.49 17.09
N GLY A 37 -13.15 7.89 16.55
CA GLY A 37 -13.72 9.22 16.73
C GLY A 37 -12.74 10.36 16.43
N ALA A 38 -12.49 11.23 17.41
CA ALA A 38 -11.62 12.40 17.27
C ALA A 38 -10.17 12.06 16.87
N ARG A 39 -9.64 10.89 17.26
CA ARG A 39 -8.26 10.49 16.91
C ARG A 39 -8.08 10.29 15.40
N ILE A 40 -9.15 9.90 14.68
CA ILE A 40 -9.14 9.82 13.22
C ILE A 40 -8.98 11.22 12.62
N LEU A 41 -9.62 12.22 13.22
CA LEU A 41 -9.52 13.62 12.77
C LEU A 41 -8.12 14.18 13.06
N ASP A 42 -7.58 13.93 14.25
CA ASP A 42 -6.23 14.39 14.64
C ASP A 42 -5.17 13.85 13.67
N GLU A 43 -5.29 12.60 13.24
CA GLU A 43 -4.31 11.95 12.35
C GLU A 43 -4.49 12.35 10.88
N HIS A 44 -5.73 12.54 10.42
CA HIS A 44 -6.02 12.63 8.99
C HIS A 44 -6.58 13.96 8.50
N ALA A 45 -7.09 14.87 9.35
CA ALA A 45 -7.77 16.09 8.86
C ALA A 45 -6.84 16.96 7.99
N ASP A 46 -5.57 17.08 8.38
CA ASP A 46 -4.55 17.90 7.70
C ASP A 46 -3.53 17.06 6.91
N ALA A 47 -3.86 15.79 6.64
CA ALA A 47 -3.08 14.87 5.81
C ALA A 47 -3.70 14.74 4.40
N ASP A 48 -3.08 13.93 3.55
CA ASP A 48 -3.51 13.65 2.18
C ASP A 48 -3.88 12.17 1.96
N THR A 49 -4.35 11.50 3.02
CA THR A 49 -4.77 10.10 2.95
C THR A 49 -6.16 9.93 2.32
N ALA A 50 -6.53 8.70 1.99
CA ALA A 50 -7.89 8.38 1.55
C ALA A 50 -8.95 8.78 2.60
N VAL A 51 -8.66 8.58 3.90
CA VAL A 51 -9.53 9.02 4.99
C VAL A 51 -9.72 10.54 4.97
N SER A 52 -8.63 11.31 4.79
CA SER A 52 -8.69 12.76 4.60
C SER A 52 -9.60 13.15 3.43
N GLY A 53 -9.48 12.42 2.32
CA GLY A 53 -10.29 12.62 1.12
C GLY A 53 -11.78 12.38 1.36
N LEU A 54 -12.13 11.28 2.05
CA LEU A 54 -13.51 10.93 2.38
C LEU A 54 -14.14 11.98 3.33
N LEU A 55 -13.40 12.41 4.36
CA LEU A 55 -13.84 13.47 5.27
C LEU A 55 -14.04 14.81 4.55
N ALA A 56 -13.09 15.21 3.70
CA ALA A 56 -13.18 16.43 2.90
C ALA A 56 -14.34 16.37 1.89
N GLY A 57 -14.56 15.21 1.27
CA GLY A 57 -15.68 14.95 0.38
C GLY A 57 -17.03 15.12 1.07
N ALA A 58 -17.19 14.51 2.25
CA ALA A 58 -18.41 14.65 3.05
C ALA A 58 -18.66 16.11 3.50
N ALA A 59 -17.60 16.81 3.91
CA ALA A 59 -17.68 18.23 4.29
C ALA A 59 -18.12 19.12 3.12
N ARG A 60 -17.56 18.90 1.91
CA ARG A 60 -17.92 19.65 0.69
C ARG A 60 -19.41 19.52 0.33
N HIS A 61 -20.01 18.35 0.58
CA HIS A 61 -21.44 18.11 0.34
C HIS A 61 -22.33 18.48 1.52
N GLY A 62 -21.79 19.05 2.59
CA GLY A 62 -22.53 19.48 3.77
C GLY A 62 -23.10 18.34 4.62
N TRP A 63 -22.57 17.12 4.46
CA TRP A 63 -23.03 15.95 5.21
C TRP A 63 -22.61 16.01 6.68
N GLU A 64 -23.28 15.23 7.51
CA GLU A 64 -22.81 14.90 8.84
C GLU A 64 -21.92 13.66 8.73
N ALA A 65 -20.60 13.87 8.73
CA ALA A 65 -19.62 12.79 8.77
C ALA A 65 -19.41 12.33 10.22
N VAL A 66 -19.53 11.02 10.44
CA VAL A 66 -19.30 10.39 11.74
C VAL A 66 -18.06 9.50 11.62
N PRO A 67 -16.89 9.94 12.14
CA PRO A 67 -15.70 9.09 12.20
C PRO A 67 -15.95 7.95 13.19
N LEU A 68 -15.88 6.71 12.70
CA LEU A 68 -16.15 5.51 13.48
C LEU A 68 -14.84 4.91 13.98
N THR A 69 -14.33 3.94 13.24
CA THR A 69 -13.12 3.17 13.56
C THR A 69 -12.26 3.05 12.31
N TYR A 70 -10.96 3.31 12.45
CA TYR A 70 -9.97 3.08 11.40
C TYR A 70 -8.80 2.29 12.00
N ILE A 71 -8.42 1.18 11.36
CA ILE A 71 -7.35 0.32 11.83
C ILE A 71 -6.31 0.21 10.73
N GLU A 72 -5.07 0.54 11.03
CA GLU A 72 -3.99 0.54 10.03
C GLU A 72 -2.74 -0.18 10.53
N PHE A 73 -2.24 -1.07 9.67
CA PHE A 73 -0.95 -1.74 9.85
C PHE A 73 -0.02 -1.36 8.71
N VAL A 74 1.25 -1.18 9.05
CA VAL A 74 2.31 -1.11 8.03
C VAL A 74 2.34 -2.45 7.30
N PRO A 75 2.50 -2.48 5.95
CA PRO A 75 2.57 -3.73 5.20
C PRO A 75 3.50 -4.75 5.84
N SER A 76 3.02 -5.99 6.00
CA SER A 76 3.72 -7.05 6.73
C SER A 76 3.10 -8.42 6.50
N ALA A 77 3.40 -9.40 7.35
CA ALA A 77 2.77 -10.71 7.35
C ALA A 77 1.23 -10.63 7.50
N PRO A 78 0.49 -11.70 7.11
CA PRO A 78 -0.96 -11.78 7.29
C PRO A 78 -1.39 -11.67 8.76
N LEU A 79 -2.66 -11.32 8.95
CA LEU A 79 -3.30 -11.41 10.26
C LEU A 79 -3.52 -12.88 10.63
N ASP A 80 -3.40 -13.23 11.90
CA ASP A 80 -3.96 -14.49 12.38
C ASP A 80 -5.49 -14.42 12.49
N ALA A 81 -6.13 -15.58 12.64
CA ALA A 81 -7.58 -15.69 12.66
C ALA A 81 -8.24 -14.86 13.78
N ALA A 82 -7.59 -14.72 14.93
CA ALA A 82 -8.13 -13.95 16.05
C ALA A 82 -8.05 -12.44 15.79
N ALA A 83 -6.92 -11.98 15.27
CA ALA A 83 -6.74 -10.58 14.86
C ALA A 83 -7.74 -10.18 13.76
N ALA A 84 -7.91 -11.03 12.75
CA ALA A 84 -8.85 -10.79 11.66
C ALA A 84 -10.31 -10.72 12.15
N ALA A 85 -10.71 -11.65 13.03
CA ALA A 85 -12.04 -11.64 13.62
C ALA A 85 -12.31 -10.38 14.45
N GLU A 86 -11.31 -9.91 15.20
CA GLU A 86 -11.39 -8.68 16.00
C GLU A 86 -11.54 -7.44 15.11
N VAL A 87 -10.75 -7.32 14.03
CA VAL A 87 -10.86 -6.20 13.07
C VAL A 87 -12.27 -6.15 12.48
N ILE A 88 -12.79 -7.28 11.98
CA ILE A 88 -14.14 -7.35 11.40
C ILE A 88 -15.20 -6.99 12.45
N ALA A 89 -15.08 -7.53 13.67
CA ALA A 89 -16.03 -7.28 14.75
C ALA A 89 -16.10 -5.78 15.09
N ARG A 90 -14.96 -5.13 15.30
CA ARG A 90 -14.88 -3.69 15.64
C ARG A 90 -15.52 -2.80 14.59
N LEU A 91 -15.25 -3.05 13.32
CA LEU A 91 -15.81 -2.25 12.22
C LEU A 91 -17.33 -2.43 12.12
N ARG A 92 -17.80 -3.68 12.21
CA ARG A 92 -19.22 -4.03 12.17
C ARG A 92 -19.99 -3.42 13.36
N GLU A 93 -19.42 -3.52 14.56
CA GLU A 93 -20.02 -2.98 15.78
C GLU A 93 -20.12 -1.47 15.73
N ALA A 94 -19.06 -0.78 15.28
CA ALA A 94 -19.08 0.66 15.14
C ALA A 94 -20.19 1.15 14.19
N VAL A 95 -20.41 0.47 13.06
CA VAL A 95 -21.53 0.76 12.13
C VAL A 95 -22.89 0.50 12.79
N THR A 96 -23.03 -0.62 13.49
CA THR A 96 -24.30 -1.01 14.12
C THR A 96 -24.71 -0.04 15.24
N GLU A 97 -23.76 0.38 16.07
CA GLU A 97 -24.00 1.26 17.22
C GLU A 97 -24.36 2.69 16.80
N HIS A 98 -23.73 3.20 15.73
CA HIS A 98 -23.85 4.61 15.35
C HIS A 98 -24.82 4.86 14.20
N GLY A 99 -25.36 3.82 13.57
CA GLY A 99 -26.33 3.92 12.48
C GLY A 99 -27.70 4.49 12.91
N PRO A 100 -28.64 4.69 11.97
CA PRO A 100 -28.50 4.43 10.53
C PRO A 100 -27.68 5.49 9.79
N PHE A 101 -27.12 5.11 8.64
CA PHE A 101 -26.37 5.98 7.74
C PHE A 101 -27.01 6.00 6.34
N ASP A 102 -26.79 7.09 5.61
CA ASP A 102 -27.11 7.17 4.18
C ASP A 102 -26.03 6.51 3.31
N ALA A 103 -24.79 6.61 3.76
CA ALA A 103 -23.66 5.94 3.14
C ALA A 103 -22.56 5.62 4.17
N LEU A 104 -21.77 4.59 3.87
CA LEU A 104 -20.47 4.34 4.46
C LEU A 104 -19.39 4.75 3.46
N LEU A 105 -18.43 5.53 3.96
CA LEU A 105 -17.24 5.97 3.26
C LEU A 105 -16.04 5.21 3.87
N VAL A 106 -15.51 4.25 3.12
CA VAL A 106 -14.58 3.25 3.64
C VAL A 106 -13.19 3.43 3.02
N ALA A 107 -12.15 3.51 3.85
CA ALA A 107 -10.77 3.40 3.38
C ALA A 107 -10.30 1.94 3.55
N LEU A 108 -9.93 1.28 2.46
CA LEU A 108 -9.37 -0.07 2.46
C LEU A 108 -8.07 -0.11 1.67
N HIS A 109 -7.26 -1.14 1.90
CA HIS A 109 -6.13 -1.41 1.01
C HIS A 109 -6.58 -2.26 -0.19
N GLY A 110 -7.31 -3.36 0.06
CA GLY A 110 -7.70 -4.33 -0.97
C GLY A 110 -6.68 -5.45 -1.20
N ALA A 111 -5.68 -5.62 -0.33
CA ALA A 111 -4.72 -6.72 -0.36
C ALA A 111 -4.41 -7.28 1.03
N ALA A 112 -5.34 -7.14 1.97
CA ALA A 112 -5.24 -7.70 3.29
C ALA A 112 -5.59 -9.20 3.25
N VAL A 113 -4.79 -9.98 3.95
CA VAL A 113 -4.91 -11.43 4.05
C VAL A 113 -4.88 -11.81 5.52
N SER A 114 -5.65 -12.84 5.88
CA SER A 114 -5.45 -13.55 7.13
C SER A 114 -5.27 -15.05 6.90
N THR A 115 -4.79 -15.75 7.93
CA THR A 115 -4.64 -17.21 7.87
C THR A 115 -5.97 -17.97 7.73
N ALA A 116 -7.10 -17.35 8.07
CA ALA A 116 -8.43 -17.94 7.98
C ALA A 116 -9.28 -17.40 6.82
N GLU A 117 -8.94 -16.21 6.31
CA GLU A 117 -9.68 -15.49 5.28
C GLU A 117 -8.69 -14.86 4.29
N PRO A 118 -8.48 -15.49 3.12
CA PRO A 118 -7.58 -14.98 2.08
C PRO A 118 -8.00 -13.64 1.49
N ASP A 119 -9.32 -13.36 1.42
CA ASP A 119 -9.89 -12.10 0.98
C ASP A 119 -10.46 -11.32 2.18
N LEU A 120 -9.56 -10.79 3.00
CA LEU A 120 -9.95 -10.13 4.25
C LEU A 120 -10.67 -8.80 3.99
N ASP A 121 -10.27 -8.03 2.97
CA ASP A 121 -10.98 -6.81 2.57
C ASP A 121 -12.41 -7.10 2.11
N GLY A 122 -12.62 -8.16 1.32
CA GLY A 122 -13.96 -8.61 0.95
C GLY A 122 -14.79 -9.05 2.15
N ALA A 123 -14.19 -9.73 3.12
CA ALA A 123 -14.86 -10.10 4.37
C ALA A 123 -15.26 -8.90 5.23
N VAL A 124 -14.40 -7.88 5.26
CA VAL A 124 -14.74 -6.60 5.89
C VAL A 124 -15.94 -5.97 5.19
N LEU A 125 -15.93 -5.85 3.85
CA LEU A 125 -17.04 -5.25 3.10
C LEU A 125 -18.36 -6.00 3.28
N ASP A 126 -18.34 -7.34 3.31
CA ASP A 126 -19.52 -8.15 3.62
C ASP A 126 -20.09 -7.84 5.01
N ALA A 127 -19.22 -7.77 6.02
CA ALA A 127 -19.63 -7.47 7.39
C ALA A 127 -20.21 -6.05 7.51
N LEU A 128 -19.63 -5.09 6.79
CA LEU A 128 -20.16 -3.72 6.71
C LEU A 128 -21.51 -3.68 6.02
N ARG A 129 -21.68 -4.38 4.89
CA ARG A 129 -22.96 -4.51 4.18
C ARG A 129 -24.03 -5.13 5.07
N ALA A 130 -23.70 -6.19 5.80
CA ALA A 130 -24.62 -6.84 6.72
C ALA A 130 -25.07 -5.91 7.86
N ALA A 131 -24.15 -5.10 8.42
CA ALA A 131 -24.48 -4.14 9.47
C ALA A 131 -25.27 -2.92 8.97
N ALA A 132 -24.94 -2.41 7.79
CA ALA A 132 -25.53 -1.19 7.23
C ALA A 132 -26.88 -1.40 6.53
N GLY A 133 -27.15 -2.63 6.06
CA GLY A 133 -28.33 -2.97 5.27
C GLY A 133 -28.20 -2.66 3.78
N SER A 134 -29.25 -3.00 3.01
CA SER A 134 -29.27 -2.87 1.54
C SER A 134 -29.46 -1.43 1.05
N GLU A 135 -30.03 -0.55 1.86
CA GLU A 135 -30.35 0.83 1.45
C GLU A 135 -29.18 1.80 1.63
N THR A 136 -28.26 1.51 2.55
CA THR A 136 -27.07 2.33 2.80
C THR A 136 -26.07 2.14 1.66
N LEU A 137 -25.62 3.21 1.01
CA LEU A 137 -24.56 3.09 -0.01
C LEU A 137 -23.21 2.77 0.65
N ILE A 138 -22.40 1.90 0.05
CA ILE A 138 -21.03 1.64 0.50
C ILE A 138 -20.07 2.07 -0.61
N ALA A 139 -19.28 3.10 -0.33
CA ALA A 139 -18.20 3.55 -1.20
C ALA A 139 -16.86 3.30 -0.52
N ALA A 140 -15.99 2.50 -1.14
CA ALA A 140 -14.65 2.25 -0.64
C ALA A 140 -13.57 2.76 -1.59
N VAL A 141 -12.49 3.28 -1.00
CA VAL A 141 -11.25 3.61 -1.70
C VAL A 141 -10.29 2.45 -1.51
N LEU A 142 -9.62 2.04 -2.57
CA LEU A 142 -8.66 0.94 -2.61
C LEU A 142 -7.28 1.43 -3.07
N ASP A 143 -6.24 0.75 -2.61
CA ASP A 143 -4.90 0.93 -3.13
C ASP A 143 -4.79 0.41 -4.58
N LEU A 144 -3.91 1.00 -5.39
CA LEU A 144 -3.63 0.55 -6.75
C LEU A 144 -3.13 -0.90 -6.81
N HIS A 145 -2.47 -1.37 -5.74
CA HIS A 145 -1.95 -2.73 -5.63
C HIS A 145 -3.02 -3.75 -5.18
N ALA A 146 -4.27 -3.34 -4.95
CA ALA A 146 -5.33 -4.24 -4.51
C ALA A 146 -5.47 -5.49 -5.41
N ASN A 147 -5.61 -6.65 -4.77
CA ASN A 147 -6.04 -7.90 -5.41
C ASN A 147 -7.58 -7.95 -5.38
N VAL A 148 -8.20 -7.07 -6.17
CA VAL A 148 -9.65 -6.85 -6.13
C VAL A 148 -10.44 -8.12 -6.40
N SER A 149 -11.32 -8.46 -5.46
CA SER A 149 -12.11 -9.69 -5.52
C SER A 149 -13.53 -9.46 -6.06
N PRO A 150 -14.17 -10.50 -6.65
CA PRO A 150 -15.59 -10.46 -6.96
C PRO A 150 -16.46 -10.17 -5.74
N ARG A 151 -16.02 -10.61 -4.55
CA ARG A 151 -16.70 -10.38 -3.28
C ARG A 151 -16.71 -8.90 -2.92
N MET A 152 -15.57 -8.21 -3.02
CA MET A 152 -15.48 -6.76 -2.82
C MET A 152 -16.40 -6.02 -3.79
N ALA A 153 -16.35 -6.35 -5.09
CA ALA A 153 -17.17 -5.72 -6.13
C ALA A 153 -18.68 -5.96 -5.94
N ALA A 154 -19.06 -7.06 -5.28
CA ALA A 154 -20.46 -7.37 -4.98
C ALA A 154 -20.98 -6.66 -3.72
N ALA A 155 -20.14 -6.48 -2.71
CA ALA A 155 -20.51 -5.91 -1.41
C ALA A 155 -20.58 -4.37 -1.40
N ALA A 156 -19.72 -3.71 -2.18
CA ALA A 156 -19.68 -2.26 -2.33
C ALA A 156 -20.49 -1.76 -3.53
N ASP A 157 -21.11 -0.58 -3.41
CA ASP A 157 -21.77 0.10 -4.53
C ASP A 157 -20.75 0.86 -5.40
N VAL A 158 -19.71 1.41 -4.76
CA VAL A 158 -18.66 2.20 -5.39
C VAL A 158 -17.30 1.72 -4.89
N LEU A 159 -16.40 1.36 -5.80
CA LEU A 159 -14.99 1.11 -5.51
C LEU A 159 -14.13 2.04 -6.38
N VAL A 160 -13.25 2.82 -5.74
CA VAL A 160 -12.34 3.75 -6.43
C VAL A 160 -10.90 3.39 -6.06
N GLY A 161 -10.06 3.11 -7.05
CA GLY A 161 -8.64 2.82 -6.86
C GLY A 161 -7.76 4.06 -6.97
N TYR A 162 -6.61 4.05 -6.30
CA TYR A 162 -5.52 5.00 -6.58
C TYR A 162 -5.10 4.94 -8.06
N ARG A 163 -4.66 6.09 -8.58
CA ARG A 163 -4.24 6.23 -10.00
C ARG A 163 -2.73 6.44 -10.15
N THR A 164 -2.03 6.76 -9.06
CA THR A 164 -0.59 7.04 -9.09
C THR A 164 0.21 6.04 -8.25
N ASN A 165 1.41 5.70 -8.68
CA ASN A 165 2.46 5.01 -7.93
C ASN A 165 3.78 5.74 -8.20
N PRO A 166 4.40 6.39 -7.20
CA PRO A 166 3.98 6.47 -5.80
C PRO A 166 2.59 7.08 -5.60
N HIS A 167 1.84 6.58 -4.61
CA HIS A 167 0.48 7.03 -4.29
C HIS A 167 0.49 8.45 -3.73
N VAL A 168 0.26 9.45 -4.58
CA VAL A 168 0.16 10.86 -4.19
C VAL A 168 -1.23 11.44 -4.44
N ASP A 169 -2.19 10.58 -4.78
CA ASP A 169 -3.56 10.95 -5.13
C ASP A 169 -4.63 10.37 -4.18
N ALA A 170 -4.23 9.82 -3.02
CA ALA A 170 -5.14 9.12 -2.11
C ALA A 170 -6.31 10.00 -1.64
N LYS A 171 -6.05 11.25 -1.26
CA LYS A 171 -7.10 12.24 -0.92
C LYS A 171 -8.06 12.51 -2.06
N ASP A 172 -7.54 12.72 -3.28
CA ASP A 172 -8.36 13.00 -4.46
C ASP A 172 -9.33 11.84 -4.74
N ARG A 173 -8.88 10.60 -4.54
CA ARG A 173 -9.70 9.39 -4.73
C ARG A 173 -10.78 9.25 -3.65
N GLY A 174 -10.47 9.62 -2.41
CA GLY A 174 -11.49 9.72 -1.34
C GLY A 174 -12.56 10.77 -1.64
N GLN A 175 -12.18 11.92 -2.20
CA GLN A 175 -13.12 12.96 -2.61
C GLN A 175 -14.00 12.51 -3.79
N GLU A 176 -13.41 11.80 -4.77
CA GLU A 176 -14.13 11.21 -5.91
C GLU A 176 -15.17 10.18 -5.45
N ALA A 177 -14.82 9.29 -4.51
CA ALA A 177 -15.76 8.33 -3.94
C ALA A 177 -16.98 9.03 -3.30
N ALA A 178 -16.74 10.10 -2.52
CA ALA A 178 -17.81 10.90 -1.93
C ALA A 178 -18.65 11.64 -2.99
N ASP A 179 -18.05 12.13 -4.08
CA ASP A 179 -18.79 12.76 -5.19
C ASP A 179 -19.75 11.80 -5.88
N ILE A 180 -19.32 10.55 -6.11
CA ILE A 180 -20.16 9.53 -6.72
C ILE A 180 -21.34 9.21 -5.81
N VAL A 181 -21.11 9.07 -4.49
CA VAL A 181 -22.19 8.89 -3.50
C VAL A 181 -23.15 10.07 -3.51
N ALA A 182 -22.64 11.31 -3.59
CA ALA A 182 -23.49 12.50 -3.60
C ALA A 182 -24.41 12.53 -4.81
N ARG A 183 -23.87 12.21 -5.98
CA ARG A 183 -24.65 12.08 -7.20
C ARG A 183 -25.69 10.97 -7.08
N ALA A 184 -25.32 9.80 -6.57
CA ALA A 184 -26.23 8.67 -6.38
C ALA A 184 -27.42 9.02 -5.47
N LEU A 185 -27.15 9.66 -4.32
CA LEU A 185 -28.19 10.10 -3.38
C LEU A 185 -29.11 11.17 -3.98
N ALA A 186 -28.55 12.14 -4.71
CA ALA A 186 -29.32 13.22 -5.32
C ALA A 186 -30.22 12.74 -6.48
N GLU A 187 -29.73 11.78 -7.28
CA GLU A 187 -30.43 11.24 -8.45
C GLU A 187 -31.33 10.03 -8.12
N GLY A 188 -31.23 9.48 -6.91
CA GLY A 188 -31.88 8.21 -6.55
C GLY A 188 -31.32 7.01 -7.34
N MET A 189 -30.08 7.13 -7.82
CA MET A 189 -29.38 6.15 -8.64
C MET A 189 -28.66 5.11 -7.76
N ARG A 190 -28.55 3.87 -8.25
CA ARG A 190 -27.78 2.81 -7.59
C ARG A 190 -26.54 2.49 -8.43
N PRO A 191 -25.34 2.90 -7.99
CA PRO A 191 -24.09 2.49 -8.61
C PRO A 191 -23.84 0.99 -8.46
N ARG A 192 -23.03 0.42 -9.36
CA ARG A 192 -22.53 -0.94 -9.29
C ARG A 192 -21.10 -0.99 -9.82
N CYS A 193 -20.30 -1.89 -9.25
CA CYS A 193 -18.94 -2.18 -9.69
C CYS A 193 -18.93 -3.36 -10.68
N GLU A 194 -18.38 -3.14 -11.88
CA GLU A 194 -18.07 -4.17 -12.86
C GLU A 194 -16.56 -4.46 -12.82
N LEU A 195 -16.20 -5.70 -12.46
CA LEU A 195 -14.82 -6.16 -12.31
C LEU A 195 -14.44 -7.09 -13.48
N VAL A 196 -13.31 -6.81 -14.11
CA VAL A 196 -12.68 -7.71 -15.09
C VAL A 196 -11.23 -7.95 -14.68
N THR A 197 -10.89 -9.21 -14.41
CA THR A 197 -9.50 -9.57 -14.05
C THR A 197 -8.64 -9.73 -15.29
N VAL A 198 -7.39 -9.25 -15.21
CA VAL A 198 -6.35 -9.48 -16.21
C VAL A 198 -5.45 -10.58 -15.68
N PRO A 199 -5.23 -11.70 -16.41
CA PRO A 199 -4.46 -12.84 -15.92
C PRO A 199 -2.94 -12.59 -16.00
N ALA A 200 -2.50 -11.47 -15.43
CA ALA A 200 -1.13 -11.01 -15.39
C ALA A 200 -0.80 -10.38 -14.04
N VAL A 201 0.50 -10.36 -13.73
CA VAL A 201 1.10 -9.76 -12.56
C VAL A 201 2.22 -8.85 -13.04
N MET A 202 2.26 -7.64 -12.52
CA MET A 202 3.30 -6.65 -12.86
C MET A 202 4.43 -6.68 -11.83
N GLY A 203 5.68 -6.78 -12.30
CA GLY A 203 6.88 -6.62 -11.49
C GLY A 203 6.93 -5.25 -10.81
N ILE A 204 7.29 -5.21 -9.53
CA ILE A 204 7.27 -3.97 -8.71
C ILE A 204 8.06 -2.81 -9.31
N LEU A 205 9.12 -3.08 -10.06
CA LEU A 205 9.94 -2.06 -10.71
C LEU A 205 9.29 -1.49 -11.99
N ALA A 206 8.31 -2.19 -12.56
CA ALA A 206 7.51 -1.75 -13.71
C ALA A 206 6.22 -1.03 -13.28
N GLN A 207 5.98 -0.87 -11.98
CA GLN A 207 4.73 -0.34 -11.44
C GLN A 207 4.66 1.20 -11.37
N ALA A 208 5.72 1.91 -11.75
CA ALA A 208 5.71 3.36 -11.85
C ALA A 208 4.64 3.83 -12.86
N THR A 209 3.57 4.44 -12.36
CA THR A 209 2.40 4.82 -13.18
C THR A 209 2.69 5.83 -14.30
N ALA A 210 3.72 6.65 -14.13
CA ALA A 210 4.16 7.62 -15.14
C ALA A 210 4.99 6.99 -16.27
N ALA A 211 5.44 5.73 -16.11
CA ALA A 211 6.23 5.02 -17.11
C ALA A 211 5.35 4.14 -18.01
N GLU A 212 5.83 3.84 -19.22
CA GLU A 212 5.22 2.80 -20.04
C GLU A 212 5.56 1.41 -19.45
N PRO A 213 4.63 0.44 -19.48
CA PRO A 213 3.36 0.46 -20.21
C PRO A 213 2.17 1.03 -19.44
N TRP A 214 2.34 1.49 -18.18
CA TRP A 214 1.19 1.94 -17.39
C TRP A 214 0.61 3.27 -17.90
N ALA A 215 1.46 4.19 -18.35
CA ALA A 215 1.04 5.51 -18.82
C ALA A 215 -0.01 5.43 -19.96
N ARG A 216 0.14 4.50 -20.92
CA ARG A 216 -0.88 4.28 -21.96
C ARG A 216 -2.17 3.67 -21.41
N PHE A 217 -2.10 2.81 -20.39
CA PHE A 217 -3.29 2.23 -19.77
C PHE A 217 -4.08 3.31 -19.03
N ALA A 218 -3.38 4.18 -18.30
CA ALA A 218 -3.99 5.34 -17.64
C ALA A 218 -4.71 6.26 -18.64
N ARG A 219 -4.10 6.57 -19.79
CA ARG A 219 -4.76 7.34 -20.86
C ARG A 219 -6.03 6.66 -21.38
N ALA A 220 -5.99 5.35 -21.64
CA ALA A 220 -7.18 4.60 -22.07
C ALA A 220 -8.29 4.61 -21.01
N ALA A 221 -7.93 4.50 -19.72
CA ALA A 221 -8.90 4.64 -18.62
C ALA A 221 -9.48 6.06 -18.53
N ASP A 222 -8.69 7.09 -18.78
CA ASP A 222 -9.15 8.48 -18.84
C ASP A 222 -10.17 8.69 -19.98
N GLU A 223 -9.93 8.10 -21.15
CA GLU A 223 -10.89 8.10 -22.26
C GLU A 223 -12.20 7.38 -21.88
N ALA A 224 -12.10 6.21 -21.25
CA ALA A 224 -13.27 5.45 -20.79
C ALA A 224 -14.09 6.20 -19.73
N ARG A 225 -13.46 6.98 -18.84
CA ARG A 225 -14.16 7.84 -17.87
C ARG A 225 -14.97 8.97 -18.53
N GLY A 226 -14.63 9.35 -19.76
CA GLY A 226 -15.39 10.34 -20.52
C GLY A 226 -16.67 9.80 -21.16
N LEU A 227 -16.89 8.48 -21.13
CA LEU A 227 -18.06 7.86 -21.74
C LEU A 227 -19.35 8.14 -20.94
N PRO A 228 -20.49 8.38 -21.60
CA PRO A 228 -21.77 8.50 -20.91
C PRO A 228 -22.08 7.28 -20.04
N GLY A 229 -22.57 7.51 -18.83
CA GLY A 229 -22.96 6.44 -17.89
C GLY A 229 -21.83 5.98 -16.96
N ILE A 230 -20.55 6.20 -17.31
CA ILE A 230 -19.42 5.83 -16.46
C ILE A 230 -19.27 6.84 -15.31
N LEU A 231 -19.17 6.32 -14.08
CA LEU A 231 -18.98 7.11 -12.85
C LEU A 231 -17.52 7.13 -12.41
N SER A 232 -16.81 6.00 -12.54
CA SER A 232 -15.37 5.90 -12.29
C SER A 232 -14.76 4.71 -13.04
N VAL A 233 -13.46 4.78 -13.29
CA VAL A 233 -12.65 3.68 -13.84
C VAL A 233 -11.35 3.62 -13.08
N SER A 234 -11.07 2.45 -12.51
CA SER A 234 -9.87 2.13 -11.76
C SER A 234 -9.15 0.95 -12.40
N LEU A 235 -7.83 1.05 -12.51
CA LEU A 235 -6.97 -0.04 -12.98
C LEU A 235 -6.12 -0.46 -11.79
N PHE A 236 -5.99 -1.76 -11.54
CA PHE A 236 -5.22 -2.29 -10.41
C PHE A 236 -4.02 -3.09 -10.92
N GLN A 237 -2.86 -2.87 -10.30
CA GLN A 237 -1.61 -3.56 -10.60
C GLN A 237 -1.55 -4.96 -9.97
N GLY A 238 -2.35 -5.18 -8.92
CA GLY A 238 -2.30 -6.37 -8.09
C GLY A 238 -1.04 -6.40 -7.21
N PHE A 239 -1.08 -7.27 -6.20
CA PHE A 239 -0.01 -7.42 -5.24
C PHE A 239 0.58 -8.84 -5.33
N PRO A 240 1.79 -9.00 -5.91
CA PRO A 240 2.37 -10.31 -6.18
C PRO A 240 2.77 -11.08 -4.92
N TRP A 241 2.92 -10.41 -3.78
CA TRP A 241 3.34 -11.08 -2.55
C TRP A 241 2.19 -11.55 -1.66
N ALA A 242 0.94 -11.44 -2.13
CA ALA A 242 -0.21 -12.10 -1.52
C ALA A 242 -0.62 -13.32 -2.38
N ASP A 243 -0.23 -14.51 -1.94
CA ASP A 243 -0.63 -15.77 -2.57
C ASP A 243 -2.08 -16.10 -2.23
N VAL A 244 -3.00 -15.50 -3.00
CA VAL A 244 -4.45 -15.66 -2.88
C VAL A 244 -5.07 -15.90 -4.26
N PRO A 245 -6.25 -16.54 -4.37
CA PRO A 245 -6.90 -16.78 -5.67
C PRO A 245 -7.09 -15.51 -6.50
N GLU A 246 -7.39 -14.40 -5.85
CA GLU A 246 -7.68 -13.10 -6.46
C GLU A 246 -6.43 -12.40 -7.02
N MET A 247 -5.23 -12.89 -6.68
CA MET A 247 -3.97 -12.27 -7.06
C MET A 247 -3.89 -11.95 -8.56
N GLY A 248 -3.51 -10.70 -8.86
CA GLY A 248 -3.27 -10.23 -10.23
C GLY A 248 -3.90 -8.88 -10.54
N MET A 249 -3.67 -8.43 -11.76
CA MET A 249 -4.17 -7.15 -12.27
C MET A 249 -5.68 -7.21 -12.51
N SER A 250 -6.35 -6.06 -12.43
CA SER A 250 -7.78 -5.97 -12.75
C SER A 250 -8.19 -4.58 -13.24
N VAL A 251 -9.36 -4.53 -13.86
CA VAL A 251 -10.06 -3.30 -14.22
C VAL A 251 -11.38 -3.29 -13.48
N LEU A 252 -11.71 -2.15 -12.87
CA LEU A 252 -12.98 -1.94 -12.22
C LEU A 252 -13.64 -0.66 -12.76
N VAL A 253 -14.90 -0.80 -13.18
CA VAL A 253 -15.71 0.30 -13.69
C VAL A 253 -16.93 0.46 -12.82
N VAL A 254 -17.19 1.69 -12.36
CA VAL A 254 -18.40 2.03 -11.61
C VAL A 254 -19.37 2.73 -12.54
N ALA A 255 -20.62 2.26 -12.59
CA ALA A 255 -21.70 2.84 -13.38
C ALA A 255 -23.06 2.59 -12.70
N PRO A 256 -24.16 3.23 -13.14
CA PRO A 256 -25.50 2.85 -12.69
C PRO A 256 -25.79 1.37 -12.95
N LEU A 257 -26.51 0.74 -12.03
CA LEU A 257 -26.93 -0.66 -12.14
C LEU A 257 -27.63 -0.93 -13.47
N GLY A 258 -27.13 -1.91 -14.21
CA GLY A 258 -27.68 -2.33 -15.50
C GLY A 258 -27.16 -1.56 -16.72
N ASP A 259 -26.22 -0.63 -16.56
CA ASP A 259 -25.56 0.03 -17.69
C ASP A 259 -24.61 -0.94 -18.41
N PRO A 260 -24.88 -1.32 -19.67
CA PRO A 260 -24.03 -2.26 -20.40
C PRO A 260 -22.63 -1.69 -20.74
N THR A 261 -22.47 -0.37 -20.72
CA THR A 261 -21.22 0.32 -21.07
C THR A 261 -20.09 0.00 -20.07
N ALA A 262 -20.45 -0.28 -18.82
CA ALA A 262 -19.49 -0.56 -17.76
C ALA A 262 -18.66 -1.81 -18.04
N ARG A 263 -19.36 -2.90 -18.37
CA ARG A 263 -18.78 -4.21 -18.71
C ARG A 263 -17.91 -4.11 -19.97
N ASP A 264 -18.44 -3.55 -21.04
CA ASP A 264 -17.73 -3.36 -22.31
C ASP A 264 -16.44 -2.54 -22.13
N SER A 265 -16.50 -1.49 -21.32
CA SER A 265 -15.33 -0.65 -21.03
C SER A 265 -14.27 -1.41 -20.24
N ALA A 266 -14.68 -2.17 -19.22
CA ALA A 266 -13.77 -2.97 -18.41
C ALA A 266 -13.05 -4.03 -19.24
N GLU A 267 -13.77 -4.72 -20.15
CA GLU A 267 -13.19 -5.74 -21.03
C GLU A 267 -12.20 -5.15 -22.03
N ARG A 268 -12.54 -4.03 -22.68
CA ARG A 268 -11.61 -3.34 -23.60
C ARG A 268 -10.33 -2.88 -22.91
N LEU A 269 -10.44 -2.33 -21.70
CA LEU A 269 -9.28 -1.92 -20.92
C LEU A 269 -8.44 -3.11 -20.48
N ALA A 270 -9.08 -4.22 -20.09
CA ALA A 270 -8.39 -5.46 -19.76
C ALA A 270 -7.62 -6.03 -20.97
N GLU A 271 -8.19 -5.95 -22.18
CA GLU A 271 -7.50 -6.31 -23.42
C GLU A 271 -6.30 -5.42 -23.70
N VAL A 272 -6.42 -4.10 -23.50
CA VAL A 272 -5.31 -3.14 -23.65
C VAL A 272 -4.18 -3.45 -22.67
N MET A 273 -4.52 -3.72 -21.40
CA MET A 273 -3.54 -4.11 -20.37
C MET A 273 -2.87 -5.44 -20.74
N TRP A 274 -3.66 -6.45 -21.13
CA TRP A 274 -3.14 -7.74 -21.56
C TRP A 274 -2.20 -7.61 -22.75
N ALA A 275 -2.57 -6.84 -23.79
CA ALA A 275 -1.74 -6.59 -24.96
C ALA A 275 -0.39 -5.94 -24.61
N GLY A 276 -0.32 -5.24 -23.48
CA GLY A 276 0.88 -4.59 -23.00
C GLY A 276 1.78 -5.39 -22.06
N ARG A 277 1.46 -6.67 -21.82
CA ARG A 277 2.10 -7.52 -20.80
C ARG A 277 3.60 -7.71 -20.93
N ASP A 278 4.18 -7.60 -22.12
CA ASP A 278 5.62 -7.77 -22.30
C ASP A 278 6.45 -6.74 -21.52
N GLY A 279 5.86 -5.58 -21.19
CA GLY A 279 6.49 -4.55 -20.34
C GLY A 279 6.34 -4.76 -18.84
N PHE A 280 5.79 -5.90 -18.38
CA PHE A 280 5.53 -6.15 -16.96
C PHE A 280 6.73 -6.72 -16.20
N ARG A 281 7.84 -6.96 -16.90
CA ARG A 281 9.09 -7.49 -16.36
C ARG A 281 10.18 -6.43 -16.44
N SER A 282 11.10 -6.50 -15.49
CA SER A 282 12.28 -5.64 -15.43
C SER A 282 13.41 -6.40 -14.76
N ASP A 283 14.62 -6.19 -15.26
CA ASP A 283 15.85 -6.81 -14.77
C ASP A 283 16.71 -5.75 -14.05
N PRO A 284 16.53 -5.54 -12.74
CA PRO A 284 17.34 -4.62 -11.95
C PRO A 284 18.82 -5.03 -11.89
N ALA A 285 19.68 -4.07 -11.51
CA ALA A 285 21.08 -4.34 -11.29
C ALA A 285 21.31 -5.21 -10.04
N ALA A 286 22.28 -6.12 -10.12
CA ALA A 286 22.72 -6.89 -8.96
C ALA A 286 23.21 -5.94 -7.84
N PRO A 287 23.03 -6.29 -6.55
CA PRO A 287 23.31 -5.38 -5.43
C PRO A 287 24.71 -4.76 -5.43
N ALA A 288 25.73 -5.56 -5.75
CA ALA A 288 27.12 -5.10 -5.80
C ALA A 288 27.36 -4.10 -6.94
N ALA A 289 26.78 -4.36 -8.12
CA ALA A 289 26.88 -3.47 -9.27
C ALA A 289 26.15 -2.14 -8.99
N ALA A 290 24.94 -2.21 -8.42
CA ALA A 290 24.17 -1.01 -8.09
C ALA A 290 24.87 -0.10 -7.07
N LEU A 291 25.59 -0.68 -6.08
CA LEU A 291 26.39 0.08 -5.14
C LEU A 291 27.65 0.68 -5.80
N ALA A 292 28.31 -0.07 -6.68
CA ALA A 292 29.54 0.35 -7.36
C ALA A 292 29.30 1.44 -8.41
N ASP A 293 28.15 1.39 -9.09
CA ASP A 293 27.75 2.34 -10.14
C ASP A 293 27.29 3.69 -9.57
N ALA A 294 27.09 3.81 -8.26
CA ALA A 294 26.72 5.06 -7.61
C ALA A 294 27.91 6.05 -7.66
N PRO A 295 27.76 7.22 -8.33
CA PRO A 295 28.84 8.20 -8.45
C PRO A 295 29.25 8.79 -7.10
N ALA A 296 30.47 9.29 -7.02
CA ALA A 296 30.99 9.95 -5.81
C ALA A 296 30.63 11.44 -5.72
N ASP A 297 30.21 12.06 -6.83
CA ASP A 297 29.88 13.47 -6.95
C ASP A 297 28.37 13.75 -7.01
N ALA A 298 27.54 12.75 -6.70
CA ALA A 298 26.09 12.91 -6.63
C ALA A 298 25.47 11.99 -5.55
N THR A 299 24.36 12.43 -4.95
CA THR A 299 23.61 11.63 -3.98
C THR A 299 22.67 10.66 -4.70
N THR A 300 22.92 9.37 -4.53
CA THR A 300 22.08 8.29 -5.08
C THR A 300 21.17 7.71 -4.01
N LEU A 301 19.85 7.75 -4.25
CA LEU A 301 18.90 6.94 -3.51
C LEU A 301 18.95 5.51 -4.06
N LEU A 302 19.56 4.60 -3.30
CA LEU A 302 19.67 3.19 -3.65
C LEU A 302 18.55 2.41 -2.96
N LEU A 303 17.67 1.85 -3.78
CA LEU A 303 16.44 1.21 -3.35
C LEU A 303 16.62 -0.29 -3.16
N ASP A 304 16.42 -0.75 -1.93
CA ASP A 304 16.58 -2.14 -1.48
C ASP A 304 15.32 -2.95 -1.82
N VAL A 305 15.31 -3.57 -3.01
CA VAL A 305 14.09 -4.17 -3.61
C VAL A 305 13.57 -5.35 -2.77
N GLY A 306 14.46 -6.25 -2.31
CA GLY A 306 14.11 -7.45 -1.54
C GLY A 306 13.73 -7.20 -0.08
N ASP A 307 13.89 -5.97 0.42
CA ASP A 307 13.46 -5.56 1.75
C ASP A 307 12.63 -4.27 1.70
N ASN A 308 11.66 -4.24 0.77
CA ASN A 308 10.70 -3.16 0.61
C ASN A 308 9.65 -3.23 1.73
N ILE A 309 9.72 -2.32 2.71
CA ILE A 309 8.73 -2.27 3.80
C ILE A 309 7.32 -2.08 3.25
N GLY A 310 7.16 -1.29 2.18
CA GLY A 310 5.87 -1.08 1.51
C GLY A 310 5.42 -2.23 0.61
N ALA A 311 6.00 -3.41 0.78
CA ALA A 311 5.48 -4.68 0.24
C ALA A 311 5.61 -5.80 1.27
N GLY A 312 5.71 -5.46 2.57
CA GLY A 312 5.84 -6.43 3.66
C GLY A 312 7.27 -6.89 3.99
N GLY A 313 8.29 -6.18 3.49
CA GLY A 313 9.67 -6.33 3.95
C GLY A 313 9.81 -5.93 5.42
N THR A 314 10.78 -6.54 6.12
CA THR A 314 10.96 -6.30 7.56
C THR A 314 11.70 -4.99 7.84
N GLY A 315 12.41 -4.45 6.85
CA GLY A 315 13.34 -3.34 7.01
C GLY A 315 14.62 -3.71 7.78
N ALA A 316 14.76 -4.98 8.19
CA ALA A 316 15.86 -5.46 9.02
C ALA A 316 17.03 -6.02 8.19
N ARG A 317 16.88 -6.19 6.87
CA ARG A 317 17.95 -6.79 6.05
C ARG A 317 19.13 -5.83 5.92
N THR A 318 20.34 -6.36 5.96
CA THR A 318 21.56 -5.52 5.91
C THR A 318 22.41 -5.77 4.67
N HIS A 319 21.86 -6.38 3.61
CA HIS A 319 22.63 -6.80 2.43
C HIS A 319 23.51 -5.69 1.83
N LEU A 320 22.92 -4.53 1.54
CA LEU A 320 23.64 -3.40 0.95
C LEU A 320 24.61 -2.75 1.93
N LEU A 321 24.20 -2.53 3.18
CA LEU A 321 25.06 -1.97 4.23
C LEU A 321 26.29 -2.86 4.50
N ARG A 322 26.07 -4.17 4.61
CA ARG A 322 27.13 -5.17 4.78
C ARG A 322 28.10 -5.14 3.61
N HIS A 323 27.60 -5.02 2.39
CA HIS A 323 28.43 -4.92 1.19
C HIS A 323 29.25 -3.64 1.18
N ALA A 324 28.65 -2.49 1.51
CA ALA A 324 29.33 -1.20 1.61
C ALA A 324 30.46 -1.22 2.65
N ILE A 325 30.23 -1.83 3.83
CA ILE A 325 31.26 -2.00 4.86
C ILE A 325 32.38 -2.91 4.34
N ALA A 326 32.05 -4.04 3.72
CA ALA A 326 33.03 -5.01 3.22
C ALA A 326 33.92 -4.46 2.11
N THR A 327 33.41 -3.56 1.27
CA THR A 327 34.17 -2.91 0.18
C THR A 327 34.82 -1.60 0.59
N GLY A 328 34.60 -1.13 1.82
CA GLY A 328 35.15 0.13 2.32
C GLY A 328 34.47 1.38 1.76
N ARG A 329 33.25 1.27 1.21
CA ARG A 329 32.46 2.40 0.71
C ARG A 329 31.93 3.22 1.89
N ARG A 330 32.51 4.42 2.11
CA ARG A 330 32.31 5.20 3.35
C ARG A 330 31.05 6.05 3.35
N SER A 331 30.81 6.85 2.30
CA SER A 331 29.74 7.87 2.26
C SER A 331 28.36 7.27 1.98
N VAL A 332 27.90 6.42 2.91
CA VAL A 332 26.65 5.64 2.81
C VAL A 332 25.81 5.83 4.06
N VAL A 333 24.52 6.06 3.89
CA VAL A 333 23.51 5.93 4.96
C VAL A 333 22.74 4.63 4.77
N GLY A 334 22.73 3.78 5.79
CA GLY A 334 21.84 2.63 5.88
C GLY A 334 20.72 2.88 6.88
N ILE A 335 19.48 2.53 6.52
CA ILE A 335 18.33 2.54 7.43
C ILE A 335 17.96 1.09 7.75
N VAL A 336 17.88 0.75 9.04
CA VAL A 336 17.57 -0.61 9.51
C VAL A 336 16.50 -0.56 10.61
N CYS A 337 15.42 -1.30 10.42
CA CYS A 337 14.43 -1.54 11.48
C CYS A 337 14.88 -2.72 12.35
N ASP A 338 15.28 -2.43 13.58
CA ASP A 338 15.68 -3.43 14.57
C ASP A 338 15.33 -2.91 15.97
N ARG A 339 14.25 -3.45 16.53
CA ARG A 339 13.73 -3.07 17.86
C ARG A 339 14.80 -3.16 18.95
N GLY A 340 15.62 -4.21 18.94
CA GLY A 340 16.62 -4.44 19.96
C GLY A 340 17.81 -3.51 19.83
N ALA A 341 18.34 -3.36 18.61
CA ALA A 341 19.48 -2.48 18.35
C ALA A 341 19.11 -1.01 18.56
N ALA A 342 17.95 -0.57 18.05
CA ALA A 342 17.48 0.80 18.20
C ALA A 342 17.28 1.17 19.68
N ALA A 343 16.65 0.29 20.48
CA ALA A 343 16.48 0.53 21.91
C ALA A 343 17.82 0.64 22.65
N ARG A 344 18.79 -0.23 22.36
CA ARG A 344 20.13 -0.18 22.98
C ARG A 344 20.88 1.10 22.60
N ALA A 345 20.88 1.48 21.33
CA ALA A 345 21.53 2.70 20.86
C ALA A 345 20.88 3.96 21.47
N HIS A 346 19.54 4.00 21.48
CA HIS A 346 18.77 5.09 22.07
C HIS A 346 19.05 5.23 23.58
N GLN A 347 19.11 4.12 24.32
CA GLN A 347 19.42 4.12 25.76
C GLN A 347 20.87 4.51 26.07
N ALA A 348 21.82 4.14 25.22
CA ALA A 348 23.22 4.52 25.37
C ALA A 348 23.41 6.03 25.29
N GLY A 349 22.62 6.70 24.44
CA GLY A 349 22.58 8.15 24.31
C GLY A 349 23.70 8.73 23.43
N VAL A 350 23.52 9.99 23.06
CA VAL A 350 24.45 10.70 22.16
C VAL A 350 25.86 10.76 22.74
N GLY A 351 26.86 10.48 21.90
CA GLY A 351 28.28 10.44 22.25
C GLY A 351 28.77 9.08 22.78
N ALA A 352 27.87 8.12 23.04
CA ALA A 352 28.26 6.80 23.50
C ALA A 352 28.85 5.96 22.36
N ALA A 353 29.96 5.27 22.63
CA ALA A 353 30.47 4.21 21.78
C ALA A 353 29.68 2.93 22.02
N VAL A 354 29.24 2.27 20.95
CA VAL A 354 28.41 1.07 20.99
C VAL A 354 28.96 -0.02 20.06
N GLU A 355 28.82 -1.26 20.49
CA GLU A 355 29.00 -2.46 19.65
C GLU A 355 27.67 -3.20 19.60
N LEU A 356 27.10 -3.34 18.40
CA LEU A 356 25.76 -3.85 18.20
C LEU A 356 25.76 -4.95 17.14
N ALA A 357 24.94 -5.98 17.37
CA ALA A 357 24.45 -6.87 16.32
C ALA A 357 23.14 -6.27 15.79
N VAL A 358 23.13 -5.88 14.50
CA VAL A 358 22.00 -5.17 13.86
C VAL A 358 21.40 -5.97 12.71
N GLY A 359 20.08 -5.95 12.62
CA GLY A 359 19.32 -6.53 11.53
C GLY A 359 19.27 -8.06 11.54
N ASP A 360 18.70 -8.63 10.47
CA ASP A 360 18.53 -10.07 10.30
C ASP A 360 18.92 -10.52 8.87
N PRO A 361 19.97 -11.34 8.68
CA PRO A 361 20.89 -11.85 9.70
C PRO A 361 21.73 -10.73 10.34
N ALA A 362 22.08 -10.94 11.60
CA ALA A 362 22.86 -9.98 12.39
C ALA A 362 24.16 -9.56 11.69
N LEU A 363 24.40 -8.25 11.65
CA LEU A 363 25.65 -7.62 11.26
C LEU A 363 26.29 -6.99 12.50
N SER A 364 27.53 -7.37 12.82
CA SER A 364 28.26 -6.71 13.90
C SER A 364 28.78 -5.36 13.42
N VAL A 365 28.44 -4.30 14.14
CA VAL A 365 28.87 -2.93 13.88
C VAL A 365 29.40 -2.27 15.15
N ARG A 366 30.39 -1.40 14.98
CA ARG A 366 30.88 -0.49 16.02
C ARG A 366 30.79 0.94 15.53
N GLY A 367 30.45 1.84 16.44
CA GLY A 367 30.34 3.26 16.14
C GLY A 367 29.96 4.10 17.34
N THR A 368 29.71 5.37 17.09
CA THR A 368 29.28 6.36 18.09
C THR A 368 27.86 6.83 17.78
N VAL A 369 27.00 6.88 18.80
CA VAL A 369 25.64 7.44 18.65
C VAL A 369 25.74 8.95 18.44
N THR A 370 25.22 9.45 17.32
CA THR A 370 25.26 10.88 16.95
C THR A 370 23.96 11.60 17.25
N ALA A 371 22.83 10.90 17.21
CA ALA A 371 21.51 11.44 17.52
C ALA A 371 20.57 10.34 18.04
N ILE A 372 19.55 10.74 18.79
CA ILE A 372 18.45 9.89 19.23
C ILE A 372 17.12 10.62 19.01
N SER A 373 16.04 9.87 18.80
CA SER A 373 14.68 10.38 18.65
C SER A 373 13.68 9.40 19.27
N ASP A 374 12.56 9.92 19.78
CA ASP A 374 11.42 9.08 20.20
C ASP A 374 10.67 8.46 19.00
N GLY A 375 11.07 8.84 17.78
CA GLY A 375 10.59 8.30 16.51
C GLY A 375 9.52 9.13 15.84
N ARG A 376 9.01 10.18 16.51
CA ARG A 376 7.92 11.00 15.98
C ARG A 376 8.44 12.12 15.09
N TYR A 377 7.85 12.24 13.92
CA TYR A 377 8.12 13.34 13.00
C TYR A 377 6.90 13.60 12.12
N GLU A 378 6.84 14.81 11.55
CA GLU A 378 5.83 15.19 10.56
C GLU A 378 6.49 15.50 9.22
N ASP A 379 5.78 15.22 8.13
CA ASP A 379 6.12 15.68 6.79
C ASP A 379 4.92 16.35 6.14
N PRO A 380 4.90 17.68 5.97
CA PRO A 380 3.85 18.38 5.26
C PRO A 380 4.01 18.29 3.73
N GLY A 381 5.08 17.67 3.24
CA GLY A 381 5.36 17.46 1.83
C GLY A 381 4.66 16.23 1.26
N PRO A 382 4.90 15.93 -0.04
CA PRO A 382 4.29 14.78 -0.69
C PRO A 382 4.88 13.47 -0.16
N THR A 383 4.03 12.64 0.45
CA THR A 383 4.38 11.31 0.92
C THR A 383 3.54 10.25 0.20
N HIS A 384 4.10 9.05 0.10
CA HIS A 384 3.35 7.89 -0.39
C HIS A 384 2.18 7.58 0.55
N VAL A 385 0.97 7.44 -0.01
CA VAL A 385 -0.33 7.30 0.68
C VAL A 385 -0.79 8.58 1.41
N GLY A 386 0.00 9.65 1.38
CA GLY A 386 -0.37 10.97 1.92
C GLY A 386 -0.34 11.07 3.45
N HIS A 387 0.38 10.15 4.12
CA HIS A 387 0.60 10.25 5.57
C HIS A 387 1.40 11.49 5.92
N ARG A 388 0.98 12.19 6.97
CA ARG A 388 1.68 13.36 7.48
C ARG A 388 2.48 13.06 8.74
N TYR A 389 1.93 12.24 9.64
CA TYR A 389 2.52 11.94 10.93
C TYR A 389 3.12 10.53 10.92
N PHE A 390 4.28 10.38 11.56
CA PHE A 390 5.03 9.13 11.58
C PHE A 390 5.53 8.83 12.98
N ASP A 391 5.70 7.54 13.31
CA ASP A 391 6.23 7.08 14.60
C ASP A 391 7.12 5.84 14.41
N ALA A 392 8.42 6.06 14.21
CA ALA A 392 9.45 5.02 14.12
C ALA A 392 9.82 4.37 15.47
N GLY A 393 9.18 4.80 16.56
CA GLY A 393 9.56 4.51 17.94
C GLY A 393 11.00 4.95 18.26
N PRO A 394 11.54 4.54 19.43
CA PRO A 394 12.92 4.82 19.80
C PRO A 394 13.89 4.55 18.64
N SER A 395 14.61 5.59 18.25
CA SER A 395 15.47 5.61 17.06
C SER A 395 16.81 6.27 17.36
N ALA A 396 17.85 5.89 16.62
CA ALA A 396 19.18 6.44 16.79
C ALA A 396 19.95 6.51 15.46
N ALA A 397 20.77 7.55 15.29
CA ALA A 397 21.78 7.61 14.24
C ALA A 397 23.16 7.30 14.83
N LEU A 398 23.96 6.53 14.09
CA LEU A 398 25.30 6.11 14.47
C LEU A 398 26.28 6.47 13.36
N ALA A 399 27.42 7.05 13.74
CA ALA A 399 28.61 7.10 12.90
C ALA A 399 29.42 5.82 13.12
N LEU A 400 29.50 4.95 12.11
CA LEU A 400 30.23 3.69 12.20
C LEU A 400 31.74 3.92 12.01
N ASP A 401 32.57 3.07 12.63
CA ASP A 401 34.03 3.15 12.52
C ASP A 401 34.54 3.05 11.07
N GLY A 402 33.78 2.37 10.20
CA GLY A 402 34.04 2.25 8.77
C GLY A 402 33.75 3.51 7.95
N GLY A 403 33.14 4.55 8.55
CA GLY A 403 32.81 5.83 7.92
C GLY A 403 31.37 5.95 7.41
N GLN A 404 30.57 4.88 7.49
CA GLN A 404 29.14 4.88 7.14
C GLN A 404 28.30 5.48 8.26
N THR A 405 27.10 5.94 7.90
CA THR A 405 26.06 6.32 8.86
C THR A 405 24.99 5.22 8.90
N LEU A 406 24.56 4.84 10.11
CA LEU A 406 23.50 3.87 10.32
C LEU A 406 22.36 4.51 11.12
N VAL A 407 21.16 4.50 10.56
CA VAL A 407 19.92 4.88 11.24
C VAL A 407 19.19 3.61 11.67
N LEU A 408 18.92 3.52 12.97
CA LEU A 408 18.17 2.43 13.59
C LEU A 408 16.80 2.93 14.02
N CYS A 409 15.75 2.21 13.62
CA CYS A 409 14.36 2.44 14.04
C CYS A 409 13.85 1.22 14.81
N SER A 410 13.01 1.42 15.83
CA SER A 410 12.44 0.31 16.59
C SER A 410 11.12 -0.23 16.02
N ARG A 411 10.46 0.57 15.18
CA ARG A 411 9.24 0.23 14.45
C ARG A 411 9.50 0.39 12.95
N ALA A 412 8.93 -0.51 12.16
CA ALA A 412 8.95 -0.39 10.71
C ALA A 412 8.08 0.81 10.30
N ILE A 413 8.60 1.62 9.40
CA ILE A 413 7.91 2.77 8.81
C ILE A 413 8.15 2.70 7.32
N LEU A 414 7.10 2.94 6.53
CA LEU A 414 7.21 3.15 5.10
C LEU A 414 8.24 4.26 4.86
N PRO A 415 9.30 4.03 4.06
CA PRO A 415 10.32 5.05 3.81
C PRO A 415 9.80 6.09 2.82
N SER A 416 8.67 6.72 3.11
CA SER A 416 7.95 7.65 2.24
C SER A 416 8.28 9.13 2.49
N SER A 417 9.18 9.41 3.45
CA SER A 417 9.61 10.75 3.84
C SER A 417 11.10 10.79 4.18
N ALA A 418 11.83 11.80 3.67
CA ALA A 418 13.20 12.07 4.07
C ALA A 418 13.32 12.59 5.52
N GLN A 419 12.21 13.00 6.15
CA GLN A 419 12.18 13.39 7.57
C GLN A 419 12.57 12.22 8.50
N GLN A 420 12.48 10.98 8.01
CA GLN A 420 13.04 9.80 8.66
C GLN A 420 14.54 9.95 8.98
N LEU A 421 15.29 10.65 8.12
CA LEU A 421 16.72 10.94 8.32
C LEU A 421 16.93 12.31 8.96
N LEU A 422 16.21 13.34 8.48
CA LEU A 422 16.40 14.72 8.93
C LEU A 422 16.02 14.93 10.41
N SER A 423 15.03 14.19 10.91
CA SER A 423 14.65 14.22 12.34
C SER A 423 15.76 13.73 13.28
N LEU A 424 16.74 13.00 12.75
CA LEU A 424 17.97 12.57 13.45
C LEU A 424 19.19 13.40 13.05
N GLY A 425 19.01 14.52 12.35
CA GLY A 425 20.10 15.38 11.88
C GLY A 425 20.95 14.77 10.78
N VAL A 426 20.47 13.71 10.10
CA VAL A 426 21.16 13.09 8.97
C VAL A 426 20.65 13.72 7.68
N ASP A 427 21.46 14.59 7.07
CA ASP A 427 21.13 15.19 5.77
C ASP A 427 21.43 14.19 4.63
N PRO A 428 20.43 13.73 3.85
CA PRO A 428 20.66 12.83 2.73
C PRO A 428 21.72 13.35 1.74
N ARG A 429 21.80 14.67 1.54
CA ARG A 429 22.74 15.31 0.59
C ARG A 429 24.19 15.32 1.07
N ALA A 430 24.44 14.99 2.34
CA ALA A 430 25.79 14.83 2.87
C ALA A 430 26.41 13.47 2.50
N HIS A 431 25.67 12.61 1.79
CA HIS A 431 26.09 11.25 1.47
C HIS A 431 26.05 10.96 -0.03
N GLU A 432 26.96 10.11 -0.50
CA GLU A 432 26.97 9.63 -1.89
C GLU A 432 25.84 8.62 -2.13
N ILE A 433 25.49 7.83 -1.09
CA ILE A 433 24.46 6.79 -1.18
C ILE A 433 23.53 6.87 0.03
N VAL A 434 22.23 6.87 -0.22
CA VAL A 434 21.17 6.69 0.78
C VAL A 434 20.45 5.39 0.47
N ILE A 435 20.54 4.40 1.36
CA ILE A 435 19.86 3.11 1.20
C ILE A 435 18.47 3.21 1.85
N ALA A 436 17.42 3.13 1.04
CA ALA A 436 16.04 3.15 1.50
C ALA A 436 15.32 1.81 1.25
N LYS A 437 14.43 1.45 2.18
CA LYS A 437 13.71 0.17 2.24
C LYS A 437 12.43 0.15 1.40
N GLY A 438 12.55 0.40 0.10
CA GLY A 438 11.40 0.40 -0.80
C GLY A 438 11.75 0.56 -2.27
N VAL A 439 10.73 0.62 -3.14
CA VAL A 439 10.88 0.70 -4.61
C VAL A 439 10.24 1.97 -5.18
N HIS A 440 8.95 2.19 -4.95
CA HIS A 440 8.28 3.41 -5.40
C HIS A 440 7.91 4.35 -4.26
N SER A 441 7.59 3.82 -3.07
CA SER A 441 7.23 4.63 -1.91
C SER A 441 8.28 5.69 -1.52
N PRO A 442 9.61 5.45 -1.60
CA PRO A 442 10.59 6.48 -1.26
C PRO A 442 10.67 7.63 -2.24
N VAL A 443 10.25 7.42 -3.49
CA VAL A 443 10.38 8.42 -4.55
C VAL A 443 9.62 9.69 -4.19
N ALA A 444 8.45 9.57 -3.54
CA ALA A 444 7.64 10.73 -3.15
C ALA A 444 8.39 11.67 -2.19
N GLY A 445 8.91 11.15 -1.07
CA GLY A 445 9.53 11.97 -0.03
C GLY A 445 11.03 12.23 -0.20
N TYR A 446 11.77 11.40 -0.95
CA TYR A 446 13.21 11.53 -1.09
C TYR A 446 13.66 12.24 -2.37
N ARG A 447 12.81 12.36 -3.40
CA ARG A 447 13.25 12.89 -4.71
C ARG A 447 13.87 14.29 -4.65
N ALA A 448 13.44 15.15 -3.72
CA ALA A 448 13.98 16.49 -3.53
C ALA A 448 15.39 16.51 -2.89
N TYR A 449 15.82 15.40 -2.30
CA TYR A 449 17.05 15.29 -1.50
C TYR A 449 18.16 14.49 -2.19
N VAL A 450 17.92 14.01 -3.40
CA VAL A 450 18.85 13.13 -4.13
C VAL A 450 18.93 13.55 -5.59
N ASP A 451 20.05 13.22 -6.25
CA ASP A 451 20.29 13.56 -7.65
C ASP A 451 19.89 12.42 -8.58
N ARG A 452 19.92 11.17 -8.08
CA ARG A 452 19.59 9.97 -8.83
C ARG A 452 18.89 8.93 -7.97
N ILE A 453 18.07 8.10 -8.62
CA ILE A 453 17.46 6.90 -8.03
C ILE A 453 18.02 5.68 -8.77
N ALA A 454 18.40 4.65 -8.02
CA ALA A 454 18.85 3.37 -8.52
C ALA A 454 18.20 2.23 -7.71
N TYR A 455 18.12 1.04 -8.30
CA TYR A 455 17.51 -0.13 -7.69
C TYR A 455 18.55 -1.23 -7.54
N ALA A 456 18.55 -1.91 -6.39
CA ALA A 456 19.37 -3.07 -6.13
C ALA A 456 18.49 -4.31 -5.94
N ASP A 457 18.73 -5.34 -6.75
CA ASP A 457 18.01 -6.61 -6.69
C ASP A 457 18.49 -7.49 -5.52
N THR A 458 18.18 -7.04 -4.31
CA THR A 458 18.51 -7.77 -3.09
C THR A 458 17.56 -8.94 -2.88
N PRO A 459 18.02 -10.04 -2.26
CA PRO A 459 17.14 -11.14 -1.89
C PRO A 459 16.25 -10.74 -0.70
N GLY A 460 15.05 -11.30 -0.61
CA GLY A 460 14.19 -11.19 0.56
C GLY A 460 12.72 -11.48 0.26
N ALA A 461 11.83 -11.16 1.21
CA ALA A 461 10.40 -11.46 1.11
C ALA A 461 9.67 -10.66 0.03
N THR A 462 10.31 -9.59 -0.48
CA THR A 462 9.80 -8.73 -1.54
C THR A 462 10.66 -8.81 -2.80
N ALA A 463 11.29 -9.96 -3.04
CA ALA A 463 12.15 -10.16 -4.20
C ALA A 463 11.41 -9.89 -5.53
N ASN A 464 12.11 -9.29 -6.49
CA ASN A 464 11.58 -8.98 -7.81
C ASN A 464 11.34 -10.24 -8.66
N ASP A 465 12.17 -11.27 -8.48
CA ASP A 465 11.97 -12.56 -9.14
C ASP A 465 10.90 -13.38 -8.42
N PHE A 466 9.68 -13.36 -8.97
CA PHE A 466 8.56 -14.12 -8.43
C PHE A 466 8.75 -15.64 -8.51
N SER A 467 9.63 -16.15 -9.38
CA SER A 467 9.87 -17.60 -9.48
C SER A 467 10.54 -18.17 -8.22
N ALA A 468 11.13 -17.31 -7.39
CA ALA A 468 11.73 -17.68 -6.10
C ALA A 468 10.71 -17.88 -4.97
N LEU A 469 9.42 -17.58 -5.19
CA LEU A 469 8.37 -17.65 -4.18
C LEU A 469 7.53 -18.94 -4.34
N ASP A 470 7.18 -19.58 -3.21
CA ASP A 470 6.41 -20.85 -3.18
C ASP A 470 4.89 -20.60 -3.16
N TYR A 471 4.32 -20.26 -4.32
CA TYR A 471 2.88 -20.02 -4.44
C TYR A 471 2.05 -21.31 -4.51
N ARG A 472 0.98 -21.34 -3.73
CA ARG A 472 0.07 -22.48 -3.54
C ARG A 472 -1.38 -22.16 -3.88
N HIS A 473 -1.81 -20.90 -3.76
CA HIS A 473 -3.22 -20.52 -3.78
C HIS A 473 -3.64 -19.67 -4.99
N ARG A 474 -2.70 -18.95 -5.61
CA ARG A 474 -3.00 -18.14 -6.80
C ARG A 474 -3.68 -18.91 -7.93
N ARG A 475 -4.45 -18.18 -8.75
CA ARG A 475 -4.93 -18.69 -10.04
C ARG A 475 -3.77 -19.08 -10.95
N ARG A 476 -4.00 -20.09 -11.79
CA ARG A 476 -3.07 -20.50 -12.85
C ARG A 476 -3.83 -20.66 -14.17
N PRO A 477 -3.33 -20.13 -15.29
CA PRO A 477 -2.04 -19.44 -15.45
C PRO A 477 -2.11 -17.93 -15.12
N LEU A 478 -1.00 -17.37 -14.64
CA LEU A 478 -0.77 -15.92 -14.48
C LEU A 478 0.55 -15.53 -15.14
N PHE A 479 0.51 -14.64 -16.13
CA PHE A 479 1.74 -14.10 -16.72
C PHE A 479 2.46 -13.18 -15.71
N PRO A 480 3.79 -13.16 -15.59
CA PRO A 480 4.80 -13.94 -16.32
C PRO A 480 5.18 -15.27 -15.67
N LEU A 481 4.48 -15.72 -14.62
CA LEU A 481 4.79 -16.95 -13.88
C LEU A 481 4.58 -18.19 -14.75
N GLU A 482 3.53 -18.20 -15.57
CA GLU A 482 3.29 -19.18 -16.63
C GLU A 482 3.18 -18.48 -18.00
N THR A 483 3.49 -19.22 -19.08
CA THR A 483 3.45 -18.69 -20.45
C THR A 483 2.12 -19.01 -21.15
N GLU A 484 1.82 -18.34 -22.26
CA GLU A 484 0.64 -18.67 -23.08
C GLU A 484 0.64 -20.12 -23.62
N HIS A 485 1.81 -20.76 -23.72
CA HIS A 485 1.91 -22.16 -24.16
C HIS A 485 1.28 -23.12 -23.15
N ASP A 486 1.25 -22.74 -21.87
CA ASP A 486 0.64 -23.51 -20.79
C ASP A 486 -0.91 -23.39 -20.78
N ARG A 487 -1.49 -22.47 -21.57
CA ARG A 487 -2.94 -22.31 -21.75
C ARG A 487 -3.56 -23.34 -22.71
N ALA A 488 -2.77 -24.01 -23.55
CA ALA A 488 -3.29 -24.88 -24.61
C ALA A 488 -3.91 -26.20 -24.11
N GLY A 489 -3.71 -26.57 -22.83
CA GLY A 489 -4.29 -27.75 -22.19
C GLY A 489 -5.34 -27.47 -21.11
N SER A 490 -5.60 -26.20 -20.80
CA SER A 490 -6.61 -25.79 -19.82
C SER A 490 -7.80 -25.18 -20.56
N PRO A 491 -9.06 -25.48 -20.17
CA PRO A 491 -10.18 -24.72 -20.69
C PRO A 491 -9.86 -23.24 -20.47
N ARG A 492 -10.13 -22.38 -21.49
CA ARG A 492 -10.13 -20.93 -21.27
C ARG A 492 -10.82 -20.72 -19.93
N PRO A 493 -10.23 -20.00 -18.95
CA PRO A 493 -11.03 -19.58 -17.82
C PRO A 493 -12.23 -18.92 -18.47
N ALA A 494 -13.42 -19.48 -18.21
CA ALA A 494 -14.60 -18.67 -18.38
C ALA A 494 -14.24 -17.38 -17.63
N ILE A 495 -14.38 -16.25 -18.32
CA ILE A 495 -14.79 -15.05 -17.62
C ILE A 495 -15.95 -15.55 -16.74
N ASP A 496 -15.69 -15.82 -15.45
CA ASP A 496 -16.52 -16.71 -14.63
C ASP A 496 -17.78 -15.95 -14.24
N ASN A 497 -18.68 -15.87 -15.22
CA ASN A 497 -20.00 -15.32 -15.17
C ASN A 497 -20.92 -16.48 -14.77
N GLU A 498 -21.66 -16.31 -13.69
CA GLU A 498 -22.76 -17.20 -13.26
C GLU A 498 -22.38 -18.47 -12.50
N ARG A 499 -22.03 -18.34 -11.22
CA ARG A 499 -22.47 -19.33 -10.20
C ARG A 499 -22.46 -18.75 -8.77
N SER A 500 -23.44 -17.93 -8.45
CA SER A 500 -24.13 -17.92 -7.13
C SER A 500 -25.12 -16.75 -7.05
N LEU A 501 -26.13 -16.74 -7.93
CA LEU A 501 -27.35 -15.94 -7.72
C LEU A 501 -28.55 -16.71 -8.25
N ARG A 502 -29.09 -17.61 -7.42
CA ARG A 502 -30.51 -17.99 -7.39
C ARG A 502 -30.88 -18.25 -5.92
N PRO A 503 -32.12 -17.93 -5.54
CA PRO A 503 -32.49 -17.20 -4.33
C PRO A 503 -32.23 -17.94 -3.02
#